data_AF-A0A519EZV7-F1
#
_entry.id   AF-A0A519EZV7-F1
#
_cell.length_a   1.000
_cell.length_b   1.000
_cell.length_c   1.000
_cell.angle_alpha   90.00
_cell.angle_beta   90.00
_cell.angle_gamma   90.00
#
_symmetry.space_group_name_H-M   'P 1'
#
loop_
_entity.id
_entity.type
_entity.pdbx_description
1 polymer ?
#
loop_
_entity_poly.entity_id
_entity_poly.type
_entity_poly.pdbx_seq_one_letter_code
_entity_poly.pdbx_strand_id
1 'polypeptide(L)'
;MKMKITKGLLQVGVLGLSLLATSVMAAVSDAEAAKLGTTLTPMGAEKAGNAANTIPAWSPMPTNAGAVDDKGFLANPYASEKAQFTITAQNVDQYKDKLAPGQYAMFKRYPDTY
;
A
#
# COMPACT_ATOMS: atom_id res chain seq x y z
N MET A 1 24.65 -33.90 43.78
CA MET A 1 25.01 -32.49 43.49
C MET A 1 24.89 -32.09 42.01
N LYS A 2 24.90 -33.02 41.03
CA LYS A 2 24.77 -32.70 39.58
C LYS A 2 23.40 -32.19 39.11
N MET A 3 22.29 -32.71 39.64
CA MET A 3 20.91 -32.39 39.14
C MET A 3 20.44 -30.94 39.38
N LYS A 4 20.93 -30.27 40.44
CA LYS A 4 20.59 -28.86 40.73
C LYS A 4 21.26 -27.89 39.74
N ILE A 5 22.47 -28.22 39.28
CA ILE A 5 23.23 -27.42 38.32
C ILE A 5 22.57 -27.49 36.94
N THR A 6 22.08 -28.67 36.53
CA THR A 6 21.39 -28.86 35.22
C THR A 6 20.05 -28.13 35.15
N LYS A 7 19.24 -28.12 36.22
CA LYS A 7 17.99 -27.35 36.30
C LYS A 7 18.24 -25.84 36.26
N GLY A 8 19.24 -25.34 36.99
CA GLY A 8 19.62 -23.93 36.97
C GLY A 8 20.07 -23.48 35.58
N LEU A 9 20.85 -24.30 34.88
CA LEU A 9 21.30 -24.02 33.52
C LEU A 9 20.12 -23.95 32.53
N LEU A 10 19.15 -24.86 32.66
CA LEU A 10 17.94 -24.86 31.83
C LEU A 10 17.08 -23.62 32.06
N GLN A 11 16.91 -23.21 33.33
CA GLN A 11 16.12 -22.02 33.69
C GLN A 11 16.77 -20.72 33.19
N VAL A 12 18.09 -20.59 33.29
CA VAL A 12 18.84 -19.44 32.74
C VAL A 12 18.77 -19.44 31.20
N GLY A 13 18.87 -20.60 30.55
CA GLY A 13 18.73 -20.71 29.10
C GLY A 13 17.35 -20.29 28.61
N VAL A 14 16.28 -20.74 29.27
CA VAL A 14 14.89 -20.36 28.94
C VAL A 14 14.65 -18.86 29.19
N LEU A 15 15.17 -18.30 30.29
CA LEU A 15 15.07 -16.86 30.56
C LEU A 15 15.82 -16.05 29.49
N GLY A 16 17.03 -16.46 29.12
CA GLY A 16 17.83 -15.80 28.09
C GLY A 16 17.14 -15.80 26.72
N LEU A 17 16.57 -16.93 26.30
CA LEU A 17 15.83 -17.03 25.04
C LEU A 17 14.52 -16.22 25.05
N SER A 18 13.84 -16.15 26.20
CA SER A 18 12.60 -15.37 26.35
C SER A 18 12.84 -13.86 26.26
N LEU A 19 13.99 -13.37 26.73
CA LEU A 19 14.38 -11.95 26.65
C LEU A 19 14.81 -11.52 25.23
N LEU A 20 15.26 -12.45 24.39
CA LEU A 20 15.59 -12.19 22.98
C LEU A 20 14.34 -12.17 22.07
N ALA A 21 13.22 -12.75 22.53
CA ALA A 21 11.98 -12.80 21.76
C ALA A 21 11.22 -11.46 21.72
N THR A 22 11.64 -10.44 22.47
CA THR A 22 10.91 -9.15 22.59
C THR A 22 11.39 -8.06 21.62
N SER A 23 12.48 -8.26 20.88
CA SER A 23 12.96 -7.27 19.91
C SER A 23 12.28 -7.49 18.56
N VAL A 24 11.05 -6.98 18.41
CA VAL A 24 10.41 -6.87 17.10
C VAL A 24 10.89 -5.58 16.42
N MET A 25 11.77 -5.72 15.41
CA MET A 25 12.19 -4.62 14.54
C MET A 25 11.12 -4.42 13.45
N ALA A 26 9.96 -3.88 13.85
CA ALA A 26 8.87 -3.58 12.93
C ALA A 26 9.05 -2.25 12.19
N ALA A 27 9.87 -1.33 12.73
CA ALA A 27 10.14 -0.05 12.12
C ALA A 27 11.11 -0.20 10.94
N VAL A 28 10.85 0.54 9.87
CA VAL A 28 11.79 0.69 8.75
C VAL A 28 13.02 1.48 9.22
N SER A 29 14.16 1.29 8.54
CA SER A 29 15.38 2.06 8.85
C SER A 29 15.18 3.56 8.58
N ASP A 30 15.98 4.41 9.24
CA ASP A 30 15.96 5.86 8.99
C ASP A 30 16.22 6.19 7.51
N ALA A 31 17.07 5.41 6.84
CA ALA A 31 17.36 5.56 5.41
C ALA A 31 16.14 5.25 4.52
N GLU A 32 15.29 4.30 4.93
CA GLU A 32 14.03 4.02 4.25
C GLU A 32 13.01 5.13 4.52
N ALA A 33 12.91 5.59 5.77
CA ALA A 33 12.02 6.69 6.14
C ALA A 33 12.37 8.00 5.40
N ALA A 34 13.66 8.27 5.17
CA ALA A 34 14.13 9.43 4.40
C ALA A 34 13.68 9.43 2.92
N LYS A 35 13.21 8.29 2.39
CA LYS A 35 12.62 8.21 1.04
C LYS A 35 11.23 8.85 0.97
N LEU A 36 10.53 9.00 2.10
CA LEU A 36 9.22 9.65 2.15
C LEU A 36 9.33 11.13 1.81
N GLY A 37 8.48 11.61 0.91
CA GLY A 37 8.50 12.97 0.38
C GLY A 37 9.53 13.22 -0.73
N THR A 38 10.57 12.39 -0.83
CA THR A 38 11.60 12.47 -1.89
C THR A 38 11.22 11.59 -3.08
N THR A 39 11.57 10.30 -3.05
CA THR A 39 11.24 9.32 -4.10
C THR A 39 9.87 8.67 -3.87
N LEU A 40 9.42 8.63 -2.63
CA LEU A 40 8.09 8.18 -2.26
C LEU A 40 7.20 9.39 -1.93
N THR A 41 5.89 9.22 -2.08
CA THR A 41 4.88 10.12 -1.52
C THR A 41 4.96 10.10 0.01
N PRO A 42 4.37 11.08 0.72
CA PRO A 42 4.28 11.04 2.18
C PRO A 42 3.59 9.78 2.72
N MET A 43 2.79 9.10 1.89
CA MET A 43 2.10 7.85 2.23
C MET A 43 2.88 6.58 1.83
N GLY A 44 4.08 6.72 1.25
CA GLY A 44 4.95 5.60 0.89
C GLY A 44 4.75 5.01 -0.52
N ALA A 45 3.83 5.54 -1.33
CA ALA A 45 3.71 5.16 -2.74
C ALA A 45 4.84 5.76 -3.59
N GLU A 46 5.18 5.13 -4.73
CA GLU A 46 6.11 5.68 -5.73
C GLU A 46 5.66 7.09 -6.17
N LYS A 47 6.59 8.06 -6.19
CA LYS A 47 6.27 9.44 -6.59
C LYS A 47 6.40 9.66 -8.10
N ALA A 48 7.23 8.88 -8.78
CA ALA A 48 7.47 9.02 -10.21
C ALA A 48 6.21 8.68 -11.04
N GLY A 49 6.08 9.34 -12.20
CA GLY A 49 5.10 8.96 -13.21
C GLY A 49 5.49 7.65 -13.91
N ASN A 50 4.61 7.12 -14.74
CA ASN A 50 4.92 5.91 -15.49
C ASN A 50 5.75 6.20 -16.76
N ALA A 51 6.52 5.20 -17.22
CA ALA A 51 7.33 5.33 -18.43
C ALA A 51 6.51 5.63 -19.71
N ALA A 52 5.23 5.27 -19.72
CA ALA A 52 4.31 5.55 -20.83
C ALA A 52 3.79 7.00 -20.85
N ASN A 53 4.14 7.83 -19.85
CA ASN A 53 3.67 9.22 -19.68
C ASN A 53 2.14 9.37 -19.60
N THR A 54 1.42 8.31 -19.25
CA THR A 54 -0.04 8.35 -19.06
C THR A 54 -0.42 8.65 -17.61
N ILE A 55 0.50 8.43 -16.67
CA ILE A 55 0.35 8.76 -15.25
C ILE A 55 1.45 9.77 -14.92
N PRO A 56 1.10 11.02 -14.57
CA PRO A 56 2.09 12.04 -14.22
C PRO A 56 2.74 11.71 -12.87
N ALA A 57 3.89 12.34 -12.60
CA ALA A 57 4.49 12.30 -11.27
C ALA A 57 3.52 12.87 -10.23
N TRP A 58 3.51 12.28 -9.05
CA TRP A 58 2.65 12.72 -7.96
C TRP A 58 2.99 14.15 -7.54
N SER A 59 1.94 14.97 -7.39
CA SER A 59 2.00 16.32 -6.86
C SER A 59 0.93 16.47 -5.78
N PRO A 60 1.21 17.16 -4.67
CA PRO A 60 0.19 17.46 -3.68
C PRO A 60 -0.93 18.29 -4.33
N MET A 61 -2.17 17.95 -3.99
CA MET A 61 -3.33 18.72 -4.41
C MET A 61 -3.39 20.05 -3.63
N PRO A 62 -3.74 21.17 -4.29
CA PRO A 62 -3.97 22.44 -3.60
C PRO A 62 -5.06 22.31 -2.53
N THR A 63 -4.90 23.02 -1.41
CA THR A 63 -5.90 23.03 -0.33
C THR A 63 -7.25 23.62 -0.74
N ASN A 64 -7.29 24.34 -1.86
CA ASN A 64 -8.48 24.94 -2.46
C ASN A 64 -8.97 24.22 -3.72
N ALA A 65 -8.59 22.95 -3.91
CA ALA A 65 -8.95 22.20 -5.12
C ALA A 65 -10.45 21.90 -5.28
N GLY A 66 -11.22 21.97 -4.19
CA GLY A 66 -12.66 21.80 -4.22
C GLY A 66 -13.36 22.81 -3.31
N ALA A 67 -14.51 23.30 -3.73
CA ALA A 67 -15.39 24.10 -2.87
C ALA A 67 -16.03 23.20 -1.81
N VAL A 68 -16.21 23.72 -0.60
CA VAL A 68 -16.96 23.05 0.47
C VAL A 68 -18.41 23.53 0.41
N ASP A 69 -19.37 22.62 0.33
CA ASP A 69 -20.79 22.96 0.36
C ASP A 69 -21.30 23.30 1.77
N ASP A 70 -22.54 23.78 1.89
CA ASP A 70 -23.15 24.16 3.18
C ASP A 70 -23.26 22.99 4.18
N LYS A 71 -23.08 21.74 3.73
CA LYS A 71 -23.10 20.52 4.56
C LYS A 71 -21.69 20.05 4.92
N GLY A 72 -20.64 20.71 4.42
CA GLY A 72 -19.25 20.34 4.67
C GLY A 72 -18.65 19.34 3.68
N PHE A 73 -19.33 19.03 2.56
CA PHE A 73 -18.79 18.14 1.54
C PHE A 73 -17.91 18.89 0.54
N LEU A 74 -16.75 18.31 0.25
CA LEU A 74 -15.84 18.83 -0.76
C LEU A 74 -16.33 18.44 -2.16
N ALA A 75 -16.45 19.42 -3.05
CA ALA A 75 -16.74 19.18 -4.46
C ALA A 75 -15.63 18.34 -5.11
N ASN A 76 -16.01 17.52 -6.09
CA ASN A 76 -15.04 16.72 -6.86
C ASN A 76 -14.11 17.66 -7.67
N PRO A 77 -12.80 17.71 -7.37
CA PRO A 77 -11.85 18.57 -8.09
C PRO A 77 -11.65 18.14 -9.55
N TYR A 78 -12.06 16.93 -9.92
CA TYR A 78 -11.91 16.33 -11.25
C TYR A 78 -13.24 16.20 -11.99
N ALA A 79 -14.26 16.98 -11.65
CA ALA A 79 -15.61 16.85 -12.22
C ALA A 79 -15.67 16.97 -13.76
N SER A 80 -14.70 17.66 -14.37
CA SER A 80 -14.59 17.82 -15.82
C SER A 80 -13.82 16.70 -16.52
N GLU A 81 -13.16 15.81 -15.78
CA GLU A 81 -12.38 14.73 -16.37
C GLU A 81 -13.28 13.58 -16.85
N LYS A 82 -12.85 12.93 -17.92
CA LYS A 82 -13.52 11.75 -18.47
C LYS A 82 -12.66 10.53 -18.23
N ALA A 83 -13.32 9.40 -17.94
CA ALA A 83 -12.64 8.12 -17.86
C ALA A 83 -11.93 7.84 -19.20
N GLN A 84 -10.64 7.49 -19.13
CA GLN A 84 -9.89 7.08 -20.34
C GLN A 84 -10.35 5.72 -20.86
N PHE A 85 -10.78 4.84 -19.95
CA PHE A 85 -11.25 3.49 -20.26
C PHE A 85 -12.41 3.13 -19.33
N THR A 86 -13.33 2.31 -19.82
CA THR A 86 -14.31 1.60 -18.99
C THR A 86 -14.19 0.13 -19.33
N ILE A 87 -13.64 -0.64 -18.38
CA ILE A 87 -13.42 -2.07 -18.55
C ILE A 87 -14.61 -2.80 -17.94
N THR A 88 -15.17 -3.71 -18.72
CA THR A 88 -16.35 -4.51 -18.42
C THR A 88 -16.05 -5.97 -18.73
N ALA A 89 -16.85 -6.91 -18.23
CA ALA A 89 -16.68 -8.32 -18.57
C ALA A 89 -16.71 -8.58 -20.09
N GLN A 90 -17.43 -7.75 -20.87
CA GLN A 90 -17.55 -7.89 -22.32
C GLN A 90 -16.30 -7.45 -23.10
N ASN A 91 -15.48 -6.55 -22.54
CA ASN A 91 -14.27 -6.03 -23.22
C ASN A 91 -12.96 -6.33 -22.47
N VAL A 92 -13.01 -7.06 -21.36
CA VAL A 92 -11.87 -7.31 -20.46
C VAL A 92 -10.65 -7.89 -21.18
N ASP A 93 -10.86 -8.75 -22.18
CA ASP A 93 -9.78 -9.40 -22.92
C ASP A 93 -8.95 -8.38 -23.73
N GLN A 94 -9.55 -7.27 -24.17
CA GLN A 94 -8.86 -6.19 -24.90
C GLN A 94 -7.93 -5.38 -23.99
N TYR A 95 -8.21 -5.37 -22.68
CA TYR A 95 -7.49 -4.58 -21.68
C TYR A 95 -6.76 -5.44 -20.66
N LYS A 96 -6.51 -6.71 -20.96
CA LYS A 96 -5.87 -7.67 -20.04
C LYS A 96 -4.55 -7.14 -19.47
N ASP A 97 -3.75 -6.46 -20.28
CA ASP A 97 -2.45 -5.89 -19.88
C ASP A 97 -2.56 -4.66 -18.96
N LYS A 98 -3.79 -4.16 -18.73
CA LYS A 98 -4.09 -3.07 -17.80
C LYS A 98 -4.60 -3.57 -16.45
N LEU A 99 -4.77 -4.88 -16.29
CA LEU A 99 -5.36 -5.48 -15.10
C LEU A 99 -4.36 -6.37 -14.37
N ALA A 100 -4.38 -6.33 -13.04
CA ALA A 100 -3.73 -7.35 -12.26
C ALA A 100 -4.39 -8.72 -12.54
N PRO A 101 -3.64 -9.84 -12.47
CA PRO A 101 -4.21 -11.17 -12.71
C PRO A 101 -5.46 -11.47 -11.87
N GLY A 102 -5.49 -10.98 -10.63
CA GLY A 102 -6.66 -11.09 -9.75
C GLY A 102 -7.88 -10.35 -10.28
N GLN A 103 -7.73 -9.10 -10.74
CA GLN A 103 -8.84 -8.31 -11.31
C GLN A 103 -9.40 -8.98 -12.57
N TYR A 104 -8.51 -9.44 -13.46
CA TYR A 104 -8.92 -10.17 -14.66
C TYR A 104 -9.68 -11.47 -14.33
N ALA A 105 -9.22 -12.22 -13.31
CA ALA A 105 -9.91 -13.42 -12.86
C ALA A 105 -11.31 -13.12 -12.28
N MET A 106 -11.48 -11.96 -11.63
CA MET A 106 -12.77 -11.56 -11.08
C MET A 106 -13.82 -11.32 -12.18
N PHE A 107 -13.47 -10.61 -13.25
CA PHE A 107 -14.34 -10.44 -14.42
C PHE A 107 -14.78 -11.78 -15.02
N LYS A 108 -13.88 -12.76 -15.08
CA LYS A 108 -14.22 -14.11 -15.56
C LYS A 108 -15.13 -14.87 -14.62
N ARG A 109 -14.96 -14.69 -13.31
CA ARG A 109 -15.70 -15.44 -12.30
C ARG A 109 -17.10 -14.88 -12.08
N TYR A 110 -17.28 -13.56 -12.14
CA TYR A 110 -18.55 -12.88 -11.88
C TYR A 110 -18.85 -11.80 -12.93
N PRO A 111 -19.11 -12.18 -14.19
CA PRO A 111 -19.24 -11.24 -15.31
C PRO A 111 -20.42 -10.26 -15.21
N ASP A 112 -21.40 -10.54 -14.34
CA ASP A 112 -22.59 -9.71 -14.18
C ASP A 112 -22.45 -8.67 -13.05
N THR A 113 -21.46 -8.82 -12.16
CA THR A 113 -21.29 -7.97 -10.97
C THR A 113 -19.91 -7.31 -10.85
N TYR A 114 -18.93 -7.77 -11.65
CA TYR A 114 -17.59 -7.18 -11.79
C TYR A 114 -17.44 -6.58 -13.19
#